data_AF-A0A3T2HXL6-F1
#
_entry.id   AF-A0A3T2HXL6-F1
#
_cell.length_a   1.000
_cell.length_b   1.000
_cell.length_c   1.000
_cell.angle_alpha   90.00
_cell.angle_beta   90.00
_cell.angle_gamma   90.00
#
_symmetry.space_group_name_H-M   'P 1'
#
loop_
_entity.id
_entity.type
_entity.pdbx_description
1 polymer ?
#
loop_
_entity_poly.entity_id
_entity_poly.type
_entity_poly.pdbx_seq_one_letter_code
_entity_poly.pdbx_strand_id
1 'polypeptide(L)' 'MKKIIKIIFVTLFVLFLLNTLWTMIQTKQGLDSSIWLQLVYLLFYLVSAIAAYKEKWFGFFASFLMGVGVMLASIIISL' A
#
# COMPACT_ATOMS: atom_id res chain seq x y z
N MET A 1 -11.37 -9.68 -17.08
CA MET A 1 -10.46 -10.63 -16.40
C MET A 1 -11.29 -11.70 -15.70
N LYS A 2 -10.93 -12.99 -15.79
CA LYS A 2 -11.61 -14.04 -15.00
C LYS A 2 -11.55 -13.66 -13.51
N LYS A 3 -12.65 -13.80 -12.76
CA LYS A 3 -12.76 -13.38 -11.34
C LYS A 3 -11.58 -13.88 -10.49
N ILE A 4 -11.11 -15.10 -10.78
CA ILE A 4 -9.96 -15.75 -10.13
C ILE A 4 -8.68 -14.91 -10.25
N ILE A 5 -8.39 -14.38 -11.44
CA ILE A 5 -7.17 -13.59 -11.68
C ILE A 5 -7.21 -12.31 -10.83
N LYS A 6 -8.35 -11.63 -10.75
CA LYS A 6 -8.51 -10.43 -9.91
C LYS A 6 -8.20 -10.71 -8.44
N ILE A 7 -8.70 -11.83 -7.92
CA ILE A 7 -8.47 -12.24 -6.53
C ILE A 7 -6.98 -12.50 -6.29
N ILE A 8 -6.34 -13.29 -7.16
CA ILE A 8 -4.90 -13.60 -7.04
C ILE A 8 -4.07 -12.31 -7.03
N PHE A 9 -4.35 -11.36 -7.91
CA PHE A 9 -3.63 -10.08 -7.94
C PHE A 9 -3.81 -9.27 -6.65
N VAL A 10 -5.03 -9.16 -6.13
CA VAL A 10 -5.28 -8.45 -4.86
C VAL A 10 -4.55 -9.13 -3.71
N THR A 11 -4.62 -10.46 -3.62
CA THR A 11 -3.96 -11.21 -2.55
C THR A 11 -2.44 -11.06 -2.61
N LEU A 12 -1.83 -11.23 -3.79
CA LEU A 12 -0.38 -11.04 -3.96
C LEU A 12 0.05 -9.62 -3.60
N PHE A 13 -0.76 -8.62 -3.98
CA PHE A 13 -0.48 -7.23 -3.64
C PHE A 13 -0.55 -6.98 -2.13
N VAL A 14 -1.55 -7.52 -1.44
CA VAL A 14 -1.65 -7.41 0.02
C VAL A 14 -0.49 -8.13 0.72
N LEU A 15 -0.11 -9.33 0.25
CA LEU A 15 1.05 -10.05 0.79
C LEU A 15 2.35 -9.26 0.60
N PHE A 16 2.52 -8.60 -0.54
CA PHE A 16 3.64 -7.70 -0.77
C PHE A 16 3.66 -6.54 0.25
N LEU A 17 2.52 -5.87 0.47
CA LEU A 17 2.41 -4.78 1.45
C LEU A 17 2.72 -5.25 2.88
N LEU A 18 2.22 -6.43 3.27
CA LEU A 18 2.51 -7.04 4.57
C LEU A 18 3.99 -7.33 4.73
N ASN A 19 4.63 -7.90 3.71
CA ASN A 19 6.05 -8.20 3.74
C ASN A 19 6.89 -6.93 3.85
N THR A 20 6.52 -5.87 3.13
CA THR A 20 7.19 -4.57 3.22
C THR A 20 7.08 -3.98 4.62
N LEU A 21 5.88 -3.98 5.21
CA LEU A 21 5.66 -3.50 6.57
C LEU A 21 6.45 -4.31 7.59
N TRP A 22 6.42 -5.64 7.48
CA TRP A 22 7.19 -6.53 8.34
C TRP A 22 8.68 -6.26 8.26
N THR A 23 9.21 -6.11 7.04
CA THR A 23 10.62 -5.82 6.81
C THR A 23 11.02 -4.50 7.48
N MET A 24 10.24 -3.43 7.31
CA MET A 24 10.52 -2.13 7.95
C MET A 24 10.52 -2.23 9.49
N ILE A 25 9.61 -3.02 10.07
CA ILE A 25 9.56 -3.25 11.52
C ILE A 25 10.82 -3.95 12.03
N GLN A 26 11.33 -4.92 11.26
CA GLN A 26 12.53 -5.70 11.59
C GLN A 26 13.81 -4.88 11.41
N THR A 27 13.95 -4.16 10.30
CA THR A 27 15.15 -3.37 9.99
C THR A 27 15.20 -2.04 10.73
N LYS A 28 14.07 -1.58 11.30
CA LYS A 28 13.92 -0.22 11.87
C LYS A 28 14.27 0.88 10.86
N GLN A 29 14.12 0.56 9.57
CA GLN A 29 14.36 1.48 8.47
C GLN A 29 13.10 1.56 7.62
N GLY A 30 12.73 2.77 7.23
CA GLY A 30 11.67 2.98 6.25
C GLY A 30 12.10 2.52 4.85
N LEU A 31 11.27 2.81 3.86
CA LEU A 31 11.62 2.57 2.46
C LEU A 31 12.86 3.38 2.07
N ASP A 32 13.79 2.74 1.37
CA ASP A 32 15.01 3.36 0.83
C ASP A 32 14.66 4.27 -0.36
N SER A 33 14.07 5.41 -0.05
CA SER A 33 13.58 6.40 -1.00
C SER A 33 13.45 7.76 -0.29
N SER A 34 13.59 8.84 -1.06
CA SER A 34 13.47 10.19 -0.49
C SER A 34 12.06 10.42 0.09
N ILE A 35 12.00 11.20 1.17
CA ILE A 35 10.73 11.50 1.86
C ILE A 35 9.68 12.11 0.90
N TRP A 36 10.14 12.90 -0.08
CA TRP A 36 9.30 13.48 -1.12
C TRP A 36 8.62 12.42 -2.00
N LEU A 37 9.36 11.38 -2.40
CA LEU A 37 8.79 10.27 -3.17
C LEU A 37 7.80 9.47 -2.33
N GLN A 38 8.10 9.27 -1.04
CA GLN A 38 7.17 8.60 -0.12
C GLN A 38 5.85 9.37 0.03
N LEU A 39 5.89 10.71 0.13
CA LEU A 39 4.69 11.55 0.16
C LEU A 39 3.89 11.46 -1.15
N VAL A 40 4.57 11.42 -2.30
CA VAL A 40 3.92 11.22 -3.60
C VAL A 40 3.22 9.86 -3.67
N TYR A 41 3.86 8.79 -3.21
CA TYR A 41 3.23 7.46 -3.15
C TYR A 41 2.03 7.44 -2.21
N LEU A 42 2.12 8.09 -1.05
CA LEU A 42 1.00 8.24 -0.12
C LEU A 42 -0.21 8.89 -0.80
N LEU A 43 0.00 9.97 -1.55
CA LEU A 43 -1.07 10.63 -2.32
C LEU A 43 -1.66 9.69 -3.37
N PHE A 44 -0.84 8.94 -4.11
CA PHE A 44 -1.34 7.97 -5.09
C PHE A 44 -2.17 6.86 -4.45
N TYR A 45 -1.76 6.35 -3.29
CA TYR A 45 -2.54 5.36 -2.55
C TYR A 45 -3.88 5.93 -2.09
N LEU A 46 -3.92 7.17 -1.60
CA LEU A 46 -5.15 7.84 -1.19
C LEU A 46 -6.12 8.04 -2.36
N VAL A 47 -5.63 8.57 -3.49
CA VAL A 47 -6.43 8.77 -4.70
C VAL A 47 -6.96 7.44 -5.23
N SER A 48 -6.11 6.40 -5.25
CA SER A 48 -6.49 5.06 -5.70
C SER A 48 -7.53 4.42 -4.77
N ALA A 49 -7.43 4.63 -3.46
CA ALA A 49 -8.43 4.18 -2.50
C ALA A 49 -9.79 4.85 -2.76
N ILE A 50 -9.82 6.17 -2.96
CA ILE A 50 -11.06 6.91 -3.27
C ILE A 50 -11.69 6.40 -4.56
N ALA A 51 -10.89 6.20 -5.62
CA ALA A 51 -11.38 5.68 -6.89
C ALA A 51 -11.95 4.25 -6.73
N ALA A 52 -11.22 3.35 -6.05
CA ALA A 52 -11.66 1.98 -5.81
C ALA A 52 -12.94 1.91 -4.96
N TYR A 53 -13.11 2.83 -4.01
CA TYR A 53 -14.33 2.93 -3.21
C TYR A 53 -15.53 3.35 -4.06
N LYS A 54 -15.38 4.38 -4.92
CA LYS A 54 -16.44 4.86 -5.82
C LYS A 54 -16.89 3.76 -6.79
N GLU A 55 -15.96 2.97 -7.31
CA GLU A 55 -16.23 1.82 -8.19
C GLU A 55 -16.73 0.56 -7.44
N LYS A 56 -16.91 0.64 -6.10
CA LYS A 56 -17.32 -0.49 -5.24
C LYS A 56 -16.38 -1.70 -5.33
N TRP A 57 -15.11 -1.48 -5.63
CA TRP A 57 -14.09 -2.52 -5.67
C TRP A 57 -13.43 -2.71 -4.30
N PHE A 58 -14.20 -3.24 -3.35
CA PHE A 58 -13.81 -3.29 -1.94
C PHE A 58 -12.48 -4.01 -1.66
N GLY A 59 -12.14 -5.07 -2.42
CA GLY A 59 -10.85 -5.75 -2.27
C GLY A 59 -9.66 -4.85 -2.61
N PHE A 60 -9.75 -4.09 -3.69
CA PHE A 60 -8.70 -3.12 -4.05
C PHE A 60 -8.69 -1.94 -3.10
N PHE A 61 -9.86 -1.45 -2.68
CA PHE A 61 -9.97 -0.40 -1.68
C PHE A 61 -9.25 -0.74 -0.38
N ALA A 62 -9.50 -1.93 0.18
CA ALA A 62 -8.82 -2.38 1.40
C ALA A 62 -7.30 -2.48 1.20
N SER A 63 -6.85 -2.98 0.04
CA SER A 63 -5.41 -3.07 -0.25
C SER A 63 -4.75 -1.69 -0.39
N PHE A 64 -5.44 -0.69 -0.94
CA PHE A 64 -4.91 0.67 -1.03
C PHE A 64 -4.88 1.37 0.33
N LEU A 65 -5.90 1.18 1.18
CA LEU A 65 -5.86 1.67 2.56
C LEU A 65 -4.69 1.07 3.34
N MET A 66 -4.41 -0.21 3.13
CA MET A 66 -3.23 -0.84 3.71
C MET A 66 -1.95 -0.16 3.19
N GLY A 67 -1.86 0.12 1.89
CA GLY A 67 -0.75 0.86 1.30
C GLY A 67 -0.54 2.24 1.92
N VAL A 68 -1.62 2.98 2.20
CA VAL A 68 -1.56 4.24 2.99
C VAL A 68 -0.89 4.01 4.34
N GLY A 69 -1.31 2.96 5.07
CA GLY A 69 -0.72 2.61 6.36
C GLY A 69 0.78 2.28 6.27
N VAL A 70 1.18 1.51 5.24
CA VAL A 70 2.60 1.19 4.99
C VAL A 70 3.40 2.45 4.72
N MET A 71 2.90 3.36 3.89
CA MET A 71 3.58 4.61 3.59
C MET A 71 3.71 5.51 4.81
N LEU A 72 2.67 5.62 5.64
CA LEU A 72 2.74 6.37 6.90
C LEU A 72 3.77 5.77 7.86
N ALA A 73 3.79 4.45 8.02
CA ALA A 73 4.80 3.78 8.83
C ALA A 73 6.22 4.05 8.32
N SER A 74 6.43 3.96 7.00
CA SER A 74 7.72 4.28 6.37
C SER A 74 8.16 5.71 6.66
N ILE A 75 7.27 6.69 6.47
CA ILE A 75 7.52 8.11 6.72
C ILE A 75 7.89 8.36 8.18
N ILE A 76 7.16 7.76 9.12
CA ILE A 76 7.41 7.92 10.56
C ILE A 76 8.77 7.34 10.96
N ILE A 77 9.16 6.18 10.41
CA ILE A 77 10.46 5.55 10.71
C ILE A 77 11.62 6.31 10.04
N SER A 78 11.38 7.00 8.93
CA SER A 78 12.40 7.72 8.17
C SER A 78 12.69 9.14 8.68
N LEU A 79 11.89 9.64 9.62
CA LEU A 79 12.07 10.94 10.30
C LEU A 79 12.87 10.77 11.59
#